data_AF-A0A7W6Q426-F1
#
_entry.id   AF-A0A7W6Q426-F1
#
_cell.length_a   1.000
_cell.length_b   1.000
_cell.length_c   1.000
_cell.angle_alpha   90.00
_cell.angle_beta   90.00
_cell.angle_gamma   90.00
#
_symmetry.space_group_name_H-M   'P 1'
#
loop_
_entity.id
_entity.type
_entity.pdbx_description
1 polymer ?
#
loop_
_entity_poly.entity_id
_entity_poly.type
_entity_poly.pdbx_seq_one_letter_code
_entity_poly.pdbx_strand_id
1 'polypeptide(L)'
;MTARKARVNPVAFVSMKVQHHAMKPMILIATVGLGALAACASLDTYYKPGTSVATLNRETTACQVKALRDVPVTQQIRRNPPIFVPGERVCNAEGKCKTRPDRYIDGGIETYDPNEGLRLRVERQCMADKGFAPVSIPACPDAVARSAPSRATTRLPALTEGSCVIRNPDGSFQIVTRG
;
A
#
# COMPACT_ATOMS: atom_id res chain seq x y z
N MET A 1 -14.86 -13.53 -35.27
CA MET A 1 -14.97 -12.22 -34.59
C MET A 1 -15.66 -12.43 -33.25
N THR A 2 -14.91 -12.50 -32.16
CA THR A 2 -15.46 -12.65 -30.80
C THR A 2 -14.72 -11.69 -29.89
N ALA A 3 -15.29 -10.50 -29.69
CA ALA A 3 -14.82 -9.53 -28.71
C ALA A 3 -15.15 -10.05 -27.30
N ARG A 4 -14.13 -10.41 -26.51
CA ARG A 4 -14.30 -10.71 -25.09
C ARG A 4 -13.97 -9.47 -24.28
N LYS A 5 -15.01 -8.94 -23.63
CA LYS A 5 -15.03 -7.84 -22.68
C LYS A 5 -13.88 -7.95 -21.66
N ALA A 6 -13.05 -6.93 -21.55
CA ALA A 6 -12.15 -6.75 -20.43
C ALA A 6 -12.98 -6.72 -19.13
N ARG A 7 -12.67 -7.60 -18.18
CA ARG A 7 -13.33 -7.61 -16.87
C ARG A 7 -12.81 -6.42 -16.06
N VAL A 8 -13.70 -5.48 -15.79
CA VAL A 8 -13.52 -4.53 -14.68
C VAL A 8 -13.64 -5.35 -13.40
N ASN A 9 -12.53 -5.64 -12.75
CA ASN A 9 -12.58 -6.21 -11.40
C ASN A 9 -13.09 -5.12 -10.45
N PRO A 10 -14.13 -5.38 -9.63
CA PRO A 10 -14.46 -4.49 -8.53
C PRO A 10 -13.24 -4.44 -7.60
N VAL A 11 -12.72 -3.23 -7.38
CA VAL A 11 -11.63 -2.98 -6.45
C VAL A 11 -12.10 -3.45 -5.08
N ALA A 12 -11.60 -4.61 -4.65
CA ALA A 12 -11.70 -5.05 -3.28
C ALA A 12 -11.07 -3.94 -2.42
N PHE A 13 -11.86 -3.39 -1.51
CA PHE A 13 -11.34 -2.55 -0.43
C PHE A 13 -10.38 -3.42 0.37
N VAL A 14 -9.08 -3.34 0.08
CA VAL A 14 -8.06 -3.79 1.01
C VAL A 14 -8.12 -2.80 2.16
N SER A 15 -8.88 -3.18 3.19
CA SER A 15 -8.81 -2.56 4.50
C SER A 15 -7.38 -2.76 5.00
N MET A 16 -6.52 -1.77 4.75
CA MET A 16 -5.19 -1.72 5.32
C MET A 16 -5.36 -1.53 6.83
N LYS A 17 -5.42 -2.64 7.57
CA LYS A 17 -5.27 -2.61 9.02
C LYS A 17 -3.85 -2.12 9.29
N VAL A 18 -3.74 -0.89 9.78
CA VAL A 18 -2.50 -0.36 10.36
C VAL A 18 -2.16 -1.27 11.55
N GLN A 19 -1.21 -2.18 11.38
CA GLN A 19 -0.68 -2.97 12.49
C GLN A 19 0.24 -2.07 13.31
N HIS A 20 -0.27 -1.49 14.38
CA HIS A 20 0.55 -0.87 15.42
C HIS A 20 1.26 -1.98 16.21
N HIS A 21 2.42 -2.42 15.72
CA HIS A 21 3.33 -3.25 16.51
C HIS A 21 4.03 -2.37 17.55
N ALA A 22 3.65 -2.56 18.82
CA ALA A 22 4.39 -2.07 19.96
C ALA A 22 5.81 -2.67 19.96
N MET A 23 6.82 -1.79 19.85
CA MET A 23 8.24 -2.16 19.89
C MET A 23 8.63 -2.54 21.33
N LYS A 24 8.86 -3.84 21.59
CA LYS A 24 9.58 -4.31 22.78
C LYS A 24 11.09 -4.20 22.52
N PRO A 25 11.90 -3.67 23.45
CA PRO A 25 13.34 -3.59 23.25
C PRO A 25 13.94 -4.98 23.49
N MET A 26 14.36 -5.66 22.43
CA MET A 26 15.01 -6.95 22.53
C MET A 26 16.25 -6.98 21.62
N ILE A 27 17.39 -6.74 22.27
CA ILE A 27 18.72 -7.32 22.08
C ILE A 27 19.21 -7.48 20.62
N LEU A 28 20.25 -6.70 20.31
CA LEU A 28 21.13 -6.79 19.14
C LEU A 28 21.70 -8.20 18.95
N ILE A 29 21.19 -8.93 17.95
CA ILE A 29 21.92 -10.01 17.28
C ILE A 29 21.85 -9.77 15.77
N ALA A 30 23.04 -9.72 15.18
CA ALA A 30 23.30 -9.41 13.78
C ALA A 30 22.49 -10.28 12.81
N THR A 31 21.80 -9.61 11.88
CA THR A 31 21.38 -10.19 10.60
C THR A 31 21.69 -9.17 9.50
N VAL A 32 22.87 -9.32 8.91
CA VAL A 32 23.21 -8.73 7.61
C VAL A 32 22.38 -9.47 6.57
N GLY A 33 21.30 -8.85 6.10
CA GLY A 33 20.41 -9.47 5.12
C GLY A 33 19.05 -8.79 4.99
N LEU A 34 19.00 -7.46 4.95
CA LEU A 34 17.73 -6.73 4.76
C LEU A 34 17.94 -5.63 3.71
N GLY A 35 17.78 -5.97 2.42
CA GLY A 35 18.04 -4.99 1.36
C GLY A 35 17.42 -5.21 -0.02
N ALA A 36 16.67 -6.29 -0.30
CA ALA A 36 16.27 -6.60 -1.69
C ALA A 36 14.78 -6.96 -1.91
N LEU A 37 13.87 -6.58 -1.00
CA LEU A 37 12.44 -6.87 -1.17
C LEU A 37 11.63 -5.73 -1.82
N ALA A 38 12.24 -4.58 -2.11
CA ALA A 38 11.51 -3.40 -2.62
C ALA A 38 11.23 -3.44 -4.13
N ALA A 39 11.85 -4.35 -4.91
CA ALA A 39 11.73 -4.38 -6.37
C ALA A 39 10.50 -5.16 -6.89
N CYS A 40 9.83 -5.95 -6.04
CA CYS A 40 8.75 -6.85 -6.48
C CYS A 40 7.32 -6.26 -6.34
N ALA A 41 7.18 -5.02 -5.89
CA ALA A 41 5.85 -4.43 -5.70
C ALA A 41 5.29 -3.87 -7.02
N SER A 42 4.01 -4.15 -7.28
CA SER A 42 3.23 -3.53 -8.35
C SER A 42 3.30 -2.00 -8.27
N LEU A 43 3.08 -1.33 -9.41
CA LEU A 43 2.87 0.11 -9.45
C LEU A 43 1.37 0.39 -9.48
N ASP A 44 0.85 0.80 -8.32
CA ASP A 44 -0.50 1.34 -8.18
C ASP A 44 -0.47 2.84 -8.48
N THR A 45 -1.19 3.27 -9.52
CA THR A 45 -1.19 4.68 -9.94
C THR A 45 -2.45 5.05 -10.72
N TYR A 46 -2.66 6.34 -10.96
CA TYR A 46 -3.66 6.81 -11.91
C TYR A 46 -3.11 6.78 -13.33
N TYR A 47 -3.95 6.41 -14.29
CA TYR A 47 -3.51 6.14 -15.65
C TYR A 47 -4.43 6.74 -16.70
N LYS A 48 -3.80 7.37 -17.69
CA LYS A 48 -4.45 7.88 -18.90
C LYS A 48 -3.45 7.77 -20.06
N PRO A 49 -3.60 6.79 -20.96
CA PRO A 49 -2.66 6.57 -22.05
C PRO A 49 -2.40 7.83 -22.86
N GLY A 50 -1.15 8.05 -23.26
CA GLY A 50 -0.71 9.24 -23.98
C GLY A 50 -0.50 10.48 -23.12
N THR A 51 -0.77 10.45 -21.81
CA THR A 51 -0.49 11.60 -20.93
C THR A 51 0.98 11.62 -20.52
N SER A 52 1.58 12.80 -20.35
CA SER A 52 2.94 12.88 -19.81
C SER A 52 2.96 12.56 -18.30
N VAL A 53 4.05 11.99 -17.79
CA VAL A 53 4.19 11.73 -16.34
C VAL A 53 4.17 13.05 -15.55
N ALA A 54 4.71 14.13 -16.11
CA ALA A 54 4.63 15.45 -15.50
C ALA A 54 3.17 15.94 -15.36
N THR A 55 2.34 15.72 -16.38
CA THR A 55 0.90 16.04 -16.32
C THR A 55 0.20 15.16 -15.29
N LEU A 56 0.45 13.86 -15.28
CA LEU A 56 -0.10 12.94 -14.27
C LEU A 56 0.20 13.45 -12.85
N ASN A 57 1.46 13.78 -12.57
CA ASN A 57 1.88 14.25 -11.24
C ASN A 57 1.19 15.57 -10.89
N ARG A 58 1.15 16.55 -11.81
CA ARG A 58 0.49 17.84 -11.60
C ARG A 58 -1.00 17.68 -11.29
N GLU A 59 -1.71 16.86 -12.08
CA GLU A 59 -3.15 16.64 -11.89
C GLU A 59 -3.44 15.88 -10.60
N THR A 60 -2.61 14.89 -10.26
CA THR A 60 -2.71 14.15 -9.00
C THR A 60 -2.55 15.09 -7.81
N THR A 61 -1.52 15.93 -7.80
CA THR A 61 -1.32 16.93 -6.74
C THR A 61 -2.46 17.93 -6.68
N ALA A 62 -2.96 18.42 -7.81
CA ALA A 62 -4.11 19.32 -7.83
C ALA A 62 -5.37 18.68 -7.22
N CYS A 63 -5.63 17.41 -7.53
CA CYS A 63 -6.74 16.66 -6.95
C CYS A 63 -6.55 16.37 -5.46
N GLN A 64 -5.33 16.09 -5.00
CA GLN A 64 -5.00 15.92 -3.58
C GLN A 64 -5.25 17.21 -2.79
N VAL A 65 -4.77 18.35 -3.30
CA VAL A 65 -4.99 19.66 -2.66
C VAL A 65 -6.47 20.01 -2.62
N LYS A 66 -7.22 19.76 -3.70
CA LYS A 66 -8.66 19.93 -3.73
C LYS A 66 -9.35 19.05 -2.69
N ALA A 67 -9.01 17.76 -2.63
CA ALA A 67 -9.59 16.83 -1.69
C ALA A 67 -9.27 17.22 -0.23
N LEU A 68 -8.06 17.72 0.04
CA LEU A 68 -7.68 18.21 1.37
C LEU A 68 -8.46 19.47 1.78
N ARG A 69 -8.71 20.39 0.83
CA ARG A 69 -9.51 21.59 1.09
C ARG A 69 -10.97 21.25 1.34
N ASP A 70 -11.53 20.35 0.54
CA ASP A 70 -12.95 20.00 0.60
C ASP A 70 -13.26 19.00 1.73
N VAL A 71 -12.28 18.16 2.09
CA VAL A 71 -12.37 17.16 3.17
C VAL A 71 -11.12 17.29 4.08
N PRO A 72 -11.14 18.26 5.01
CA PRO A 72 -10.00 18.53 5.87
C PRO A 72 -9.66 17.36 6.78
N VAL A 73 -8.39 17.29 7.17
CA VAL A 73 -7.91 16.38 8.21
C VAL A 73 -8.58 16.75 9.53
N THR A 74 -9.17 15.76 10.20
CA THR A 74 -9.63 15.90 11.57
C THR A 74 -8.99 14.81 12.40
N GLN A 75 -8.15 15.15 13.38
CA GLN A 75 -7.53 14.14 14.23
C GLN A 75 -8.45 13.85 15.41
N GLN A 76 -8.79 12.59 15.59
CA GLN A 76 -9.53 12.11 16.76
C GLN A 76 -8.71 11.09 17.51
N ILE A 77 -8.88 11.10 18.84
CA ILE A 77 -8.20 10.18 19.74
C ILE A 77 -9.26 9.26 20.34
N ARG A 78 -9.08 7.94 20.20
CA ARG A 78 -9.91 6.93 20.84
C ARG A 78 -9.06 6.10 21.80
N ARG A 79 -9.57 5.91 23.02
CA ARG A 79 -9.02 4.94 23.96
C ARG A 79 -9.65 3.58 23.70
N ASN A 80 -8.81 2.59 23.42
CA ASN A 80 -9.28 1.22 23.21
C ASN A 80 -9.51 0.52 24.56
N PRO A 81 -10.50 -0.39 24.65
CA PRO A 81 -10.77 -1.08 25.89
C PRO A 81 -9.60 -1.99 26.28
N PRO A 82 -9.32 -2.15 27.59
CA PRO A 82 -8.31 -3.10 28.05
C PRO A 82 -8.76 -4.54 27.75
N ILE A 83 -7.80 -5.41 27.45
CA ILE A 83 -8.04 -6.83 27.21
C ILE A 83 -7.80 -7.59 28.51
N PHE A 84 -8.83 -8.25 29.03
CA PHE A 84 -8.68 -9.16 30.16
C PHE A 84 -8.03 -10.47 29.69
N VAL A 85 -6.99 -10.89 30.39
CA VAL A 85 -6.33 -12.18 30.18
C VAL A 85 -6.49 -13.00 31.47
N PRO A 86 -7.26 -14.10 31.42
CA PRO A 86 -7.43 -14.97 32.57
C PRO A 86 -6.11 -15.65 32.93
N GLY A 87 -5.93 -15.89 34.22
CA GLY A 87 -4.83 -16.65 34.77
C GLY A 87 -4.88 -18.10 34.30
N GLU A 88 -3.71 -18.65 34.00
CA GLU A 88 -3.56 -20.04 33.58
C GLU A 88 -2.63 -20.79 34.52
N ARG A 89 -2.89 -22.08 34.70
CA ARG A 89 -1.99 -22.98 35.43
C ARG A 89 -1.05 -23.64 34.43
N VAL A 90 0.24 -23.33 34.57
CA VAL A 90 1.29 -23.88 33.70
C VAL A 90 2.08 -24.91 34.50
N CYS A 91 2.16 -26.14 33.98
CA CYS A 91 2.91 -27.22 34.59
C CYS A 91 4.14 -27.56 33.74
N ASN A 92 5.23 -27.92 34.39
CA ASN A 92 6.40 -28.47 33.70
C ASN A 92 6.30 -29.99 33.51
N ALA A 93 7.29 -30.60 32.86
CA ALA A 93 7.32 -32.04 32.57
C ALA A 93 7.35 -32.91 33.83
N GLU A 94 7.87 -32.41 34.95
CA GLU A 94 7.85 -33.10 36.25
C GLU A 94 6.52 -32.94 37.02
N GLY A 95 5.49 -32.36 36.41
CA GLY A 95 4.17 -32.17 37.03
C GLY A 95 4.10 -31.04 38.06
N LYS A 96 5.14 -30.23 38.21
CA LYS A 96 5.12 -29.05 39.08
C LYS A 96 4.40 -27.90 38.38
N CYS A 97 3.30 -27.46 38.96
CA CYS A 97 2.44 -26.43 38.39
C CYS A 97 2.61 -25.08 39.09
N LYS A 98 2.55 -23.99 38.32
CA LYS A 98 2.44 -22.61 38.82
C LYS A 98 1.25 -21.93 38.19
N THR A 99 0.47 -21.21 39.00
CA THR A 99 -0.65 -20.40 38.51
C THR A 99 -0.16 -19.00 38.18
N ARG A 100 -0.40 -18.55 36.95
CA ARG A 100 -0.25 -17.16 36.57
C ARG A 100 -1.52 -16.40 36.99
N PRO A 101 -1.41 -15.22 37.62
CA PRO A 101 -2.58 -14.45 38.02
C PRO A 101 -3.29 -13.86 36.79
N ASP A 102 -4.56 -13.51 36.98
CA ASP A 102 -5.31 -12.69 36.02
C ASP A 102 -4.61 -11.36 35.78
N ARG A 103 -4.71 -10.84 34.56
CA ARG A 103 -4.15 -9.52 34.23
C ARG A 103 -4.96 -8.80 33.17
N TYR A 104 -4.96 -7.47 33.26
CA TYR A 104 -5.44 -6.61 32.19
C TYR A 104 -4.27 -6.14 31.34
N ILE A 105 -4.43 -6.21 30.01
CA ILE A 105 -3.53 -5.60 29.04
C ILE A 105 -4.17 -4.28 28.63
N ASP A 106 -3.43 -3.18 28.71
CA ASP A 106 -3.92 -1.89 28.25
C ASP A 106 -4.25 -1.95 26.74
N GLY A 107 -5.42 -1.43 26.38
CA GLY A 107 -5.87 -1.39 24.99
C GLY A 107 -5.13 -0.35 24.16
N GLY A 108 -4.44 0.58 24.83
CA GLY A 108 -3.73 1.68 24.20
C GLY A 108 -4.67 2.79 23.72
N ILE A 109 -4.04 3.78 23.09
CA ILE A 109 -4.71 4.95 22.51
C ILE A 109 -4.40 4.96 21.02
N GLU A 110 -5.42 5.23 20.21
CA GLU A 110 -5.32 5.34 18.76
C GLU A 110 -5.71 6.76 18.32
N THR A 111 -4.83 7.41 17.57
CA THR A 111 -5.13 8.67 16.87
C THR A 111 -5.41 8.36 15.42
N TYR A 112 -6.58 8.78 14.90
CA TYR A 112 -6.98 8.51 13.53
C TYR A 112 -7.71 9.70 12.90
N ASP A 113 -7.76 9.73 11.57
CA ASP A 113 -8.55 10.69 10.81
C ASP A 113 -9.82 10.02 10.25
N PRO A 114 -11.02 10.25 10.84
CA PRO A 114 -12.25 9.66 10.33
C PRO A 114 -12.59 10.12 8.90
N ASN A 115 -12.04 11.23 8.43
CA ASN A 115 -12.31 11.78 7.11
C ASN A 115 -11.39 11.22 6.01
N GLU A 116 -10.34 10.48 6.36
CA GLU A 116 -9.34 9.99 5.40
C GLU A 116 -9.96 9.22 4.23
N GLY A 117 -10.88 8.28 4.53
CA GLY A 117 -11.55 7.48 3.52
C GLY A 117 -12.42 8.31 2.55
N LEU A 118 -13.07 9.37 3.05
CA LEU A 118 -13.85 10.29 2.23
C LEU A 118 -12.92 11.16 1.37
N ARG A 119 -11.81 11.66 1.94
CA ARG A 119 -10.81 12.45 1.22
C ARG A 119 -10.22 11.67 0.04
N LEU A 120 -9.83 10.41 0.25
CA LEU A 120 -9.35 9.52 -0.82
C LEU A 120 -10.41 9.25 -1.90
N ARG A 121 -11.70 9.26 -1.54
CA ARG A 121 -12.79 9.12 -2.52
C ARG A 121 -12.96 10.38 -3.36
N VAL A 122 -12.87 11.57 -2.76
CA VAL A 122 -12.94 12.85 -3.46
C VAL A 122 -11.74 13.04 -4.40
N GLU A 123 -10.54 12.65 -3.97
CA GLU A 123 -9.36 12.65 -4.85
C GLU A 123 -9.57 11.73 -6.06
N ARG A 124 -10.01 10.48 -5.84
CA ARG A 124 -10.29 9.53 -6.92
C ARG A 124 -11.37 10.04 -7.89
N GLN A 125 -12.42 10.67 -7.37
CA GLN A 125 -13.46 11.27 -8.21
C GLN A 125 -12.88 12.39 -9.08
N CYS A 126 -12.08 13.29 -8.50
CA CYS A 126 -11.41 14.35 -9.25
C CYS A 126 -10.51 13.80 -10.37
N MET A 127 -9.77 12.72 -10.11
CA MET A 127 -8.94 12.07 -11.13
C MET A 127 -9.79 11.40 -12.22
N ALA A 128 -10.90 10.76 -11.84
CA ALA A 128 -11.85 10.16 -12.78
C ALA A 128 -12.49 11.21 -13.69
N ASP A 129 -12.88 12.37 -13.16
CA ASP A 129 -13.45 13.49 -13.93
C ASP A 129 -12.45 14.04 -14.96
N LYS A 130 -11.14 13.93 -14.67
CA LYS A 130 -10.05 14.28 -15.61
C LYS A 130 -9.72 13.16 -16.61
N GLY A 131 -10.42 12.03 -16.53
CA GLY A 131 -10.27 10.88 -17.41
C GLY A 131 -9.10 9.96 -17.05
N PHE A 132 -8.63 9.99 -15.80
CA PHE A 132 -7.67 9.00 -15.30
C PHE A 132 -8.41 7.86 -14.60
N ALA A 133 -7.89 6.65 -14.73
CA ALA A 133 -8.38 5.47 -14.01
C ALA A 133 -7.28 4.91 -13.09
N PRO A 134 -7.62 4.41 -11.88
CA PRO A 134 -6.64 3.69 -11.07
C PRO A 134 -6.28 2.36 -11.74
N VAL A 135 -4.99 2.05 -11.80
CA VAL A 135 -4.46 0.79 -12.34
C VAL A 135 -3.40 0.23 -11.41
N SER A 136 -3.23 -1.08 -11.46
CA SER A 136 -2.11 -1.79 -10.83
C SER A 136 -1.29 -2.45 -11.94
N ILE A 137 -0.04 -2.01 -12.11
CA ILE A 137 0.86 -2.55 -13.13
C ILE A 137 1.83 -3.52 -12.45
N PRO A 138 1.88 -4.81 -12.85
CA PRO A 138 2.76 -5.77 -12.22
C PRO A 138 4.23 -5.44 -12.48
N ALA A 139 5.10 -5.80 -11.54
CA ALA A 139 6.54 -5.70 -11.73
C ALA A 139 7.01 -6.60 -12.88
N CYS A 140 8.05 -6.18 -13.61
CA CYS A 140 8.66 -7.03 -14.61
C CYS A 140 9.45 -8.19 -13.95
N PRO A 141 9.54 -9.36 -14.59
CA PRO A 141 10.35 -10.46 -14.10
C PRO A 141 11.83 -10.06 -14.27
N ASP A 142 12.68 -10.56 -13.39
CA ASP A 142 14.11 -10.19 -13.36
C ASP A 142 14.80 -10.25 -14.73
N ALA A 143 14.51 -11.27 -15.55
CA ALA A 143 15.11 -11.42 -16.88
C ALA A 143 14.77 -10.25 -17.83
N VAL A 144 13.54 -9.74 -17.77
CA VAL A 144 13.11 -8.58 -18.57
C VAL A 144 13.70 -7.30 -17.98
N ALA A 145 13.68 -7.15 -16.66
CA ALA A 145 14.20 -5.97 -15.99
C ALA A 145 15.71 -5.77 -16.24
N ARG A 146 16.49 -6.86 -16.27
CA ARG A 146 17.94 -6.82 -16.51
C ARG A 146 18.31 -6.62 -17.99
N SER A 147 17.44 -7.03 -18.92
CA SER A 147 17.70 -6.88 -20.36
C SER A 147 17.20 -5.56 -20.93
N ALA A 148 16.24 -4.91 -20.28
CA ALA A 148 15.74 -3.62 -20.69
C ALA A 148 16.80 -2.52 -20.44
N PRO A 149 17.04 -1.62 -21.42
CA PRO A 149 17.89 -0.46 -21.18
C PRO A 149 17.22 0.47 -20.17
N SER A 150 18.00 0.95 -19.19
CA SER A 150 17.51 1.89 -18.18
C SER A 150 17.01 3.19 -18.84
N ARG A 151 15.70 3.43 -18.72
CA ARG A 151 15.04 4.66 -19.18
C ARG A 151 13.93 5.03 -18.20
N ALA A 152 13.51 6.28 -18.22
CA ALA A 152 12.32 6.72 -17.52
C ALA A 152 11.13 6.82 -18.49
N THR A 153 9.96 6.37 -18.08
CA THR A 153 8.72 6.67 -18.78
C THR A 153 8.41 8.15 -18.62
N THR A 154 8.41 8.89 -19.73
CA THR A 154 8.04 10.31 -19.77
C THR A 154 6.60 10.52 -20.24
N ARG A 155 6.08 9.57 -21.02
CA ARG A 155 4.71 9.54 -21.54
C ARG A 155 4.12 8.16 -21.28
N LEU A 156 2.93 8.11 -20.71
CA LEU A 156 2.25 6.88 -20.36
C LEU A 156 1.90 6.10 -21.64
N PRO A 157 2.45 4.89 -21.86
CA PRO A 157 2.08 4.06 -23.00
C PRO A 157 0.63 3.56 -22.89
N ALA A 158 0.12 2.89 -23.93
CA ALA A 158 -1.08 2.08 -23.78
C ALA A 158 -0.72 0.80 -23.02
N LEU A 159 -1.50 0.45 -22.00
CA LEU A 159 -1.32 -0.80 -21.24
C LEU A 159 -1.94 -1.97 -21.99
N THR A 160 -1.24 -3.10 -22.00
CA THR A 160 -1.70 -4.40 -22.48
C THR A 160 -1.50 -5.45 -21.40
N GLU A 161 -1.94 -6.69 -21.64
CA GLU A 161 -1.72 -7.80 -20.72
C GLU A 161 -0.22 -8.12 -20.50
N GLY A 162 0.64 -7.76 -21.48
CA GLY A 162 2.08 -7.91 -21.40
C GLY A 162 2.80 -6.73 -20.74
N SER A 163 2.09 -5.69 -20.31
CA SER A 163 2.71 -4.51 -19.68
C SER A 163 3.20 -4.81 -18.27
N CYS A 164 4.44 -4.41 -17.99
CA CYS A 164 5.02 -4.49 -16.66
C CYS A 164 5.89 -3.28 -16.35
N VAL A 165 6.15 -3.04 -15.07
CA VAL A 165 6.94 -1.91 -14.58
C VAL A 165 8.32 -2.36 -14.10
N ILE A 166 9.34 -1.59 -14.47
CA ILE A 166 10.69 -1.64 -13.90
C ILE A 166 10.84 -0.38 -13.05
N ARG A 167 11.27 -0.54 -11.80
CA ARG A 167 11.58 0.58 -10.91
C ARG A 167 13.09 0.83 -10.94
N ASN A 168 13.49 2.03 -11.33
CA ASN A 168 14.89 2.40 -11.39
C ASN A 168 15.39 2.80 -9.98
N PRO A 169 16.70 2.69 -9.72
CA PRO A 169 17.28 3.06 -8.42
C PRO A 169 17.08 4.53 -8.02
N ASP A 170 16.89 5.43 -9.00
CA ASP A 170 16.65 6.86 -8.81
C ASP A 170 15.18 7.18 -8.44
N GLY A 171 14.32 6.17 -8.34
CA GLY A 171 12.89 6.32 -8.05
C GLY A 171 12.03 6.57 -9.30
N SER A 172 12.63 6.75 -10.47
CA SER A 172 11.88 6.75 -11.73
C SER A 172 11.39 5.35 -12.08
N PHE A 173 10.46 5.25 -13.03
CA PHE A 173 9.93 3.96 -13.47
C PHE A 173 9.89 3.88 -14.99
N GLN A 174 9.97 2.65 -15.50
CA GLN A 174 9.86 2.32 -16.91
C GLN A 174 8.75 1.31 -17.10
N ILE A 175 7.75 1.65 -17.90
CA ILE A 175 6.72 0.71 -18.34
C ILE A 175 7.17 0.13 -19.68
N VAL A 176 7.26 -1.20 -19.73
CA VAL A 176 7.58 -1.96 -20.94
C VAL A 176 6.45 -2.92 -21.25
N THR A 177 6.27 -3.25 -22.52
CA THR A 177 5.34 -4.29 -22.97
C THR A 177 6.15 -5.47 -23.49
N ARG A 178 5.92 -6.65 -22.94
CA ARG A 178 6.49 -7.90 -23.47
C ARG A 178 5.82 -8.18 -24.82
N GLY A 179 6.63 -8.30 -25.87
CA GLY A 179 6.18 -8.69 -27.22
C GLY A 179 5.87 -10.17 -27.31
#